data_AF-A0A9X0QGB3-F1
#
_entry.id   AF-A0A9X0QGB3-F1
#
_cell.length_a   1.000
_cell.length_b   1.000
_cell.length_c   1.000
_cell.angle_alpha   90.00
_cell.angle_beta   90.00
_cell.angle_gamma   90.00
#
_symmetry.space_group_name_H-M   'P 1'
#
loop_
_entity.id
_entity.type
_entity.pdbx_description
1 polymer ?
#
loop_
_entity_poly.entity_id
_entity_poly.type
_entity_poly.pdbx_seq_one_letter_code
_entity_poly.pdbx_strand_id
1 'polypeptide(L)'
;MGLGFATLVPQTGRPALTVTDVDGVQITGLIVDAGPVNSSTLVQLGNSRLRSFADRFGINLFGNHASNPSSLSDVFFRIGGATAGSATTSIEINSNDVLLDDIWAWRADHGAGVGWIVNTADHGLVVNGDNVTALGLFVEHYQKEQVLWNGNGGETIFYQSELPYDPPSQGAWTDGKANGYPSYVVSNSASGHQAYGFGIYSFFNQGINIIEDNAMTVPTTKGIQINDVGTVFLNGSGQITHVINGQGTTASIANGGSLNPVVIYP
;
A
#
# COMPACT_ATOMS: atom_id res chain seq x y z
N MET A 1 -1.99 21.89 -5.93
CA MET A 1 -0.70 22.29 -5.35
C MET A 1 -0.91 22.88 -3.96
N GLY A 2 -0.33 22.25 -2.95
CA GLY A 2 -0.17 22.81 -1.61
C GLY A 2 1.21 23.45 -1.45
N LEU A 3 1.35 24.29 -0.42
CA LEU A 3 2.60 24.98 -0.08
C LEU A 3 2.82 24.89 1.43
N GLY A 4 4.04 24.57 1.84
CA GLY A 4 4.42 24.51 3.25
C GLY A 4 3.68 23.43 4.05
N PHE A 5 3.58 22.21 3.50
CA PHE A 5 2.85 21.09 4.09
C PHE A 5 1.38 21.43 4.36
N ALA A 6 0.67 21.88 3.31
CA ALA A 6 -0.77 22.13 3.41
C ALA A 6 -1.50 20.81 3.74
N THR A 7 -2.25 20.82 4.85
CA THR A 7 -2.88 19.61 5.39
C THR A 7 -4.39 19.63 5.24
N LEU A 8 -4.96 18.58 4.68
CA LEU A 8 -6.40 18.32 4.62
C LEU A 8 -6.79 17.30 5.69
N VAL A 9 -7.87 17.57 6.43
CA VAL A 9 -8.39 16.67 7.47
C VAL A 9 -9.90 16.47 7.29
N PRO A 10 -10.37 15.33 6.73
CA PRO A 10 -11.79 15.09 6.49
C PRO A 10 -12.54 14.85 7.81
N GLN A 11 -13.62 15.60 8.05
CA GLN A 11 -14.31 15.57 9.36
C GLN A 11 -15.48 14.57 9.46
N THR A 12 -15.96 14.06 8.33
CA THR A 12 -17.29 13.41 8.25
C THR A 12 -17.25 11.98 7.72
N GLY A 13 -16.07 11.35 7.66
CA GLY A 13 -15.88 10.01 7.09
C GLY A 13 -16.00 9.98 5.55
N ARG A 14 -16.06 11.15 4.90
CA ARG A 14 -15.96 11.28 3.44
C ARG A 14 -14.51 11.50 3.04
N PRO A 15 -14.11 11.12 1.82
CA PRO A 15 -12.76 11.42 1.34
C PRO A 15 -12.44 12.90 1.43
N ALA A 16 -11.18 13.23 1.75
CA ALA A 16 -10.68 14.58 1.72
C ALA A 16 -10.64 15.12 0.29
N LEU A 17 -10.36 14.25 -0.68
CA LEU A 17 -10.27 14.60 -2.09
C LEU A 17 -10.77 13.46 -2.97
N THR A 18 -11.59 13.81 -3.95
CA THR A 18 -12.02 12.91 -5.02
C THR A 18 -11.78 13.57 -6.37
N VAL A 19 -11.31 12.79 -7.34
CA VAL A 19 -11.15 13.20 -8.73
C VAL A 19 -12.00 12.27 -9.59
N THR A 20 -12.76 12.84 -10.53
CA THR A 20 -13.50 12.06 -11.53
C THR A 20 -12.56 11.48 -12.57
N ASP A 21 -13.05 10.58 -13.43
CA ASP A 21 -12.25 10.00 -14.51
C ASP A 21 -12.00 11.03 -15.64
N VAL A 22 -10.93 11.81 -15.52
CA VAL A 22 -10.57 12.91 -16.43
C VAL A 22 -9.05 13.01 -16.61
N ASP A 23 -8.64 13.60 -17.73
CA ASP A 23 -7.23 13.81 -18.05
C ASP A 23 -6.55 14.87 -17.16
N GLY A 24 -5.25 14.68 -16.92
CA GLY A 24 -4.31 15.76 -16.59
C GLY A 24 -4.47 16.44 -15.23
N VAL A 25 -5.16 15.83 -14.27
CA VAL A 25 -5.27 16.41 -12.91
C VAL A 25 -3.97 16.22 -12.17
N GLN A 26 -3.40 17.31 -11.63
CA GLN A 26 -2.14 17.28 -10.87
C GLN A 26 -2.40 17.65 -9.41
N ILE A 27 -2.20 16.70 -8.51
CA ILE A 27 -2.31 16.89 -7.07
C ILE A 27 -0.89 16.88 -6.51
N THR A 28 -0.47 17.98 -5.87
CA THR A 28 0.91 18.11 -5.43
C THR A 28 1.06 18.77 -4.07
N GLY A 29 2.05 18.33 -3.28
CA GLY A 29 2.51 19.01 -2.06
C GLY A 29 1.48 19.08 -0.94
N LEU A 30 0.78 17.98 -0.68
CA LEU A 30 -0.29 17.89 0.33
C LEU A 30 0.02 16.84 1.39
N ILE A 31 -0.39 17.11 2.62
CA ILE A 31 -0.62 16.09 3.63
C ILE A 31 -2.14 15.84 3.70
N VAL A 32 -2.54 14.57 3.75
CA VAL A 32 -3.92 14.17 4.04
C VAL A 32 -3.91 13.41 5.38
N ASP A 33 -4.34 14.08 6.43
CA ASP A 33 -4.40 13.53 7.79
C ASP A 33 -5.79 12.92 8.01
N ALA A 34 -5.87 11.68 8.50
CA ALA A 34 -7.14 11.05 8.79
C ALA A 34 -7.89 11.81 9.91
N GLY A 35 -9.18 12.05 9.70
CA GLY A 35 -9.99 12.73 10.70
C GLY A 35 -10.62 11.78 11.73
N PRO A 36 -11.42 12.34 12.67
CA PRO A 36 -11.95 11.60 13.81
C PRO A 36 -13.04 10.57 13.45
N VAL A 37 -13.62 10.67 12.26
CA VAL A 37 -14.61 9.72 11.74
C VAL A 37 -13.96 8.93 10.61
N ASN A 38 -13.97 7.60 10.73
CA ASN A 38 -13.35 6.70 9.75
C ASN A 38 -13.83 7.02 8.33
N SER A 39 -12.88 7.29 7.44
CA SER A 39 -13.18 7.44 6.01
C SER A 39 -12.95 6.12 5.28
N SER A 40 -13.82 5.75 4.33
CA SER A 40 -13.56 4.56 3.51
C SER A 40 -12.28 4.73 2.69
N THR A 41 -12.09 5.92 2.14
CA THR A 41 -10.88 6.37 1.45
C THR A 41 -10.54 7.79 1.89
N LEU A 42 -9.25 8.16 1.92
CA LEU A 42 -8.85 9.56 2.13
C LEU A 42 -8.73 10.31 0.80
N VAL A 43 -8.10 9.70 -0.19
CA VAL A 43 -7.97 10.20 -1.56
C VAL A 43 -8.46 9.14 -2.55
N GLN A 44 -9.24 9.59 -3.53
CA GLN A 44 -9.78 8.74 -4.59
C GLN A 44 -9.62 9.38 -5.97
N LEU A 45 -9.05 8.65 -6.92
CA LEU A 45 -9.01 9.03 -8.34
C LEU A 45 -9.87 8.04 -9.14
N GLY A 46 -10.91 8.53 -9.80
CA GLY A 46 -11.91 7.71 -10.47
C GLY A 46 -12.92 7.09 -9.49
N ASN A 47 -14.14 6.83 -9.95
CA ASN A 47 -15.26 6.41 -9.09
C ASN A 47 -15.26 4.90 -8.81
N SER A 48 -15.18 4.48 -7.54
CA SER A 48 -15.13 3.06 -7.15
C SER A 48 -16.35 2.26 -7.63
N ARG A 49 -17.56 2.84 -7.52
CA ARG A 49 -18.79 2.13 -7.89
C ARG A 49 -18.84 1.87 -9.39
N LEU A 50 -18.42 2.84 -10.20
CA LEU A 50 -18.29 2.66 -11.64
C LEU A 50 -17.19 1.66 -11.97
N ARG A 51 -16.08 1.67 -11.24
CA ARG A 51 -14.98 0.71 -11.42
C ARG A 51 -15.42 -0.71 -11.15
N SER A 52 -15.99 -0.97 -9.98
CA SER A 52 -16.49 -2.30 -9.63
C SER A 52 -17.60 -2.77 -10.58
N PHE A 53 -18.44 -1.85 -11.08
CA PHE A 53 -19.43 -2.19 -12.10
C PHE A 53 -18.76 -2.58 -13.43
N ALA A 54 -17.78 -1.80 -13.88
CA ALA A 54 -17.01 -2.07 -15.09
C ALA A 54 -16.34 -3.45 -15.05
N ASP A 55 -15.63 -3.75 -13.94
CA ASP A 55 -14.95 -5.03 -13.73
C ASP A 55 -15.93 -6.21 -13.72
N ARG A 56 -17.05 -6.06 -13.00
CA ARG A 56 -18.05 -7.12 -12.85
C ARG A 56 -18.67 -7.54 -14.18
N PHE A 57 -18.83 -6.61 -15.10
CA PHE A 57 -19.46 -6.86 -16.41
C PHE A 57 -18.45 -6.93 -17.56
N GLY A 58 -17.16 -6.79 -17.28
CA GLY A 58 -16.11 -6.79 -18.31
C GLY A 58 -16.28 -5.70 -19.35
N ILE A 59 -16.80 -4.53 -18.95
CA ILE A 59 -17.00 -3.38 -19.84
C ILE A 59 -15.97 -2.30 -19.54
N ASN A 60 -15.55 -1.55 -20.56
CA ASN A 60 -14.66 -0.43 -20.36
C ASN A 60 -15.46 0.86 -20.12
N LEU A 61 -15.38 1.41 -18.91
CA LEU A 61 -15.97 2.70 -18.53
C LEU A 61 -14.92 3.76 -18.15
N PHE A 62 -13.63 3.40 -18.14
CA PHE A 62 -12.55 4.27 -17.69
C PHE A 62 -11.67 4.63 -18.89
N GLY A 63 -11.39 5.91 -19.05
CA GLY A 63 -10.62 6.42 -20.18
C GLY A 63 -9.21 5.83 -20.25
N ASN A 64 -8.62 5.93 -21.44
CA ASN A 64 -7.16 5.89 -21.57
C ASN A 64 -6.66 7.32 -21.42
N HIS A 65 -5.79 7.55 -20.43
CA HIS A 65 -5.23 8.84 -20.08
C HIS A 65 -3.73 8.93 -20.38
N ALA A 66 -3.14 7.95 -21.10
CA ALA A 66 -1.71 7.86 -21.32
C ALA A 66 -1.07 9.11 -21.98
N SER A 67 -1.84 9.86 -22.78
CA SER A 67 -1.34 11.10 -23.41
C SER A 67 -1.36 12.33 -22.49
N ASN A 68 -2.12 12.27 -21.38
CA ASN A 68 -2.27 13.36 -20.41
C ASN A 68 -2.73 12.77 -19.06
N PRO A 69 -1.86 12.03 -18.35
CA PRO A 69 -2.25 11.30 -17.17
C PRO A 69 -2.50 12.23 -15.98
N SER A 70 -3.38 11.80 -15.07
CA SER A 70 -3.48 12.42 -13.74
C SER A 70 -2.31 11.97 -12.85
N SER A 71 -1.86 12.83 -11.94
CA SER A 71 -0.70 12.56 -11.07
C SER A 71 -0.90 13.00 -9.63
N LEU A 72 -0.27 12.26 -8.71
CA LEU A 72 -0.03 12.65 -7.32
C LEU A 72 1.48 12.74 -7.12
N SER A 73 1.99 13.93 -6.80
CA SER A 73 3.42 14.16 -6.50
C SER A 73 3.64 14.81 -5.14
N ASP A 74 4.52 14.27 -4.30
CA ASP A 74 4.75 14.76 -2.92
C ASP A 74 3.43 14.80 -2.13
N VAL A 75 2.67 13.70 -2.14
CA VAL A 75 1.39 13.58 -1.43
C VAL A 75 1.53 12.54 -0.32
N PHE A 76 1.37 13.01 0.91
CA PHE A 76 1.64 12.22 2.12
C PHE A 76 0.37 11.98 2.90
N PHE A 77 0.28 10.83 3.57
CA PHE A 77 -0.89 10.41 4.34
C PHE A 77 -0.47 10.05 5.75
N ARG A 78 -1.30 10.47 6.71
CA ARG A 78 -1.08 10.17 8.12
C ARG A 78 -2.37 9.70 8.76
N ILE A 79 -2.30 8.60 9.52
CA ILE A 79 -3.43 8.05 10.26
C ILE A 79 -3.00 7.85 11.71
N GLY A 80 -3.36 8.80 12.57
CA GLY A 80 -2.81 8.86 13.93
C GLY A 80 -1.58 9.78 14.04
N GLY A 81 -0.84 9.67 15.14
CA GLY A 81 0.43 10.34 15.37
C GLY A 81 0.32 11.80 15.82
N ALA A 82 -0.41 12.64 15.08
CA ALA A 82 -0.69 14.03 15.49
C ALA A 82 -2.00 14.16 16.26
N THR A 83 -3.02 13.43 15.83
CA THR A 83 -4.35 13.33 16.44
C THR A 83 -4.89 11.93 16.21
N ALA A 84 -5.92 11.52 16.96
CA ALA A 84 -6.65 10.31 16.61
C ALA A 84 -7.35 10.47 15.26
N GLY A 85 -7.25 9.44 14.42
CA GLY A 85 -7.93 9.36 13.13
C GLY A 85 -7.83 7.95 12.54
N SER A 86 -8.76 7.62 11.66
CA SER A 86 -8.82 6.31 11.01
C SER A 86 -9.31 6.41 9.57
N ALA A 87 -8.86 5.49 8.74
CA ALA A 87 -9.34 5.33 7.37
C ALA A 87 -9.19 3.88 6.94
N THR A 88 -10.15 3.33 6.21
CA THR A 88 -10.03 1.96 5.69
C THR A 88 -8.93 1.87 4.63
N THR A 89 -8.90 2.79 3.69
CA THR A 89 -7.86 2.89 2.66
C THR A 89 -7.36 4.33 2.58
N SER A 90 -6.06 4.57 2.44
CA SER A 90 -5.58 5.96 2.29
C SER A 90 -5.78 6.44 0.86
N ILE A 91 -5.36 5.64 -0.11
CA ILE A 91 -5.36 5.99 -1.53
C ILE A 91 -6.07 4.91 -2.32
N GLU A 92 -7.08 5.28 -3.10
CA GLU A 92 -7.71 4.38 -4.06
C GLU A 92 -7.62 4.96 -5.48
N ILE A 93 -6.92 4.24 -6.36
CA ILE A 93 -6.70 4.61 -7.76
C ILE A 93 -7.55 3.73 -8.67
N ASN A 94 -8.62 4.29 -9.22
CA ASN A 94 -9.53 3.62 -10.15
C ASN A 94 -9.31 4.01 -11.61
N SER A 95 -8.86 5.24 -11.85
CA SER A 95 -8.51 5.74 -13.19
C SER A 95 -7.24 5.07 -13.71
N ASN A 96 -7.20 4.85 -15.02
CA ASN A 96 -6.04 4.28 -15.71
C ASN A 96 -4.91 5.32 -15.86
N ASP A 97 -3.71 4.83 -16.11
CA ASP A 97 -2.52 5.61 -16.49
C ASP A 97 -2.07 6.65 -15.43
N VAL A 98 -2.59 6.57 -14.20
CA VAL A 98 -2.23 7.50 -13.12
C VAL A 98 -0.76 7.36 -12.75
N LEU A 99 -0.11 8.50 -12.50
CA LEU A 99 1.26 8.56 -11.98
C LEU A 99 1.26 8.87 -10.48
N LEU A 100 1.94 8.03 -9.70
CA LEU A 100 2.24 8.24 -8.29
C LEU A 100 3.74 8.51 -8.16
N ASP A 101 4.11 9.65 -7.61
CA ASP A 101 5.51 10.11 -7.54
C ASP A 101 5.77 10.66 -6.12
N ASP A 102 6.73 10.09 -5.40
CA ASP A 102 7.00 10.44 -4.00
C ASP A 102 5.75 10.40 -3.10
N ILE A 103 5.24 9.18 -2.88
CA ILE A 103 4.08 8.94 -2.02
C ILE A 103 4.54 8.31 -0.73
N TRP A 104 4.14 8.90 0.40
CA TRP A 104 4.27 8.27 1.71
C TRP A 104 2.91 8.10 2.38
N ALA A 105 2.47 6.85 2.48
CA ALA A 105 1.26 6.48 3.19
C ALA A 105 1.63 5.82 4.53
N TRP A 106 1.33 6.50 5.63
CA TRP A 106 1.81 6.10 6.95
C TRP A 106 0.65 5.96 7.93
N ARG A 107 0.34 4.71 8.31
CA ARG A 107 -0.41 4.46 9.55
C ARG A 107 0.55 4.68 10.71
N ALA A 108 0.24 5.62 11.60
CA ALA A 108 1.18 6.03 12.63
C ALA A 108 1.56 4.88 13.57
N ASP A 109 2.86 4.62 13.74
CA ASP A 109 3.43 3.68 14.71
C ASP A 109 3.78 4.34 16.05
N HIS A 110 3.79 5.67 16.11
CA HIS A 110 4.08 6.47 17.30
C HIS A 110 3.32 7.80 17.32
N GLY A 111 3.27 8.42 18.51
CA GLY A 111 2.62 9.73 18.73
C GLY A 111 1.22 9.62 19.33
N ALA A 112 0.43 10.67 19.19
CA ALA A 112 -0.92 10.76 19.73
C ALA A 112 -1.92 9.92 18.93
N GLY A 113 -2.82 9.22 19.61
CA GLY A 113 -3.90 8.46 18.96
C GLY A 113 -3.41 7.24 18.19
N VAL A 114 -2.34 6.57 18.65
CA VAL A 114 -1.78 5.36 18.03
C VAL A 114 -2.12 4.10 18.82
N GLY A 115 -2.44 3.03 18.10
CA GLY A 115 -2.59 1.68 18.62
C GLY A 115 -3.51 0.84 17.72
N TRP A 116 -3.41 -0.49 17.86
CA TRP A 116 -4.10 -1.45 16.97
C TRP A 116 -5.60 -1.20 16.78
N ILE A 117 -6.31 -0.74 17.82
CA ILE A 117 -7.75 -0.44 17.76
C ILE A 117 -8.06 1.06 17.77
N VAL A 118 -7.03 1.92 17.66
CA VAL A 118 -7.13 3.38 17.82
C VAL A 118 -7.06 4.07 16.46
N ASN A 119 -5.95 3.91 15.73
CA ASN A 119 -5.75 4.46 14.38
C ASN A 119 -5.90 3.35 13.34
N THR A 120 -7.08 2.73 13.31
CA THR A 120 -7.32 1.58 12.44
C THR A 120 -7.20 1.97 10.96
N ALA A 121 -6.47 1.15 10.19
CA ALA A 121 -6.40 1.29 8.74
C ALA A 121 -6.00 0.00 8.05
N ASP A 122 -6.76 -0.40 7.04
CA ASP A 122 -6.56 -1.69 6.36
C ASP A 122 -5.46 -1.58 5.30
N HIS A 123 -5.50 -0.56 4.44
CA HIS A 123 -4.60 -0.43 3.29
C HIS A 123 -4.06 1.00 3.11
N GLY A 124 -2.81 1.11 2.67
CA GLY A 124 -2.25 2.39 2.24
C GLY A 124 -2.69 2.72 0.83
N LEU A 125 -2.48 1.78 -0.10
CA LEU A 125 -2.77 1.97 -1.51
C LEU A 125 -3.55 0.79 -2.08
N VAL A 126 -4.67 1.09 -2.74
CA VAL A 126 -5.40 0.13 -3.59
C VAL A 126 -5.41 0.67 -5.02
N VAL A 127 -4.81 -0.09 -5.95
CA VAL A 127 -4.75 0.25 -7.37
C VAL A 127 -5.67 -0.67 -8.16
N ASN A 128 -6.77 -0.12 -8.65
CA ASN A 128 -7.67 -0.81 -9.57
C ASN A 128 -7.34 -0.47 -11.02
N GLY A 129 -7.02 0.80 -11.30
CA GLY A 129 -6.70 1.32 -12.64
C GLY A 129 -5.59 0.54 -13.36
N ASP A 130 -5.72 0.39 -14.68
CA ASP A 130 -4.68 -0.21 -15.53
C ASP A 130 -3.58 0.81 -15.84
N ASN A 131 -2.37 0.32 -16.11
CA ASN A 131 -1.17 1.09 -16.49
C ASN A 131 -0.76 2.20 -15.51
N VAL A 132 -1.10 2.05 -14.23
CA VAL A 132 -0.65 2.98 -13.18
C VAL A 132 0.85 2.80 -12.96
N THR A 133 1.58 3.91 -12.78
CA THR A 133 3.01 3.89 -12.47
C THR A 133 3.25 4.52 -11.10
N ALA A 134 4.03 3.85 -10.26
CA ALA A 134 4.50 4.37 -8.98
C ALA A 134 6.02 4.54 -8.98
N LEU A 135 6.50 5.72 -8.59
CA LEU A 135 7.90 6.10 -8.52
C LEU A 135 8.18 6.60 -7.09
N GLY A 136 9.02 5.89 -6.33
CA GLY A 136 9.27 6.29 -4.94
C GLY A 136 8.05 6.07 -4.05
N LEU A 137 7.65 4.81 -3.86
CA LEU A 137 6.47 4.46 -3.06
C LEU A 137 6.86 4.00 -1.64
N PHE A 138 6.32 4.66 -0.62
CA PHE A 138 6.54 4.35 0.80
C PHE A 138 5.19 4.06 1.46
N VAL A 139 4.97 2.85 1.98
CA VAL A 139 3.67 2.48 2.59
C VAL A 139 3.86 1.64 3.85
N GLU A 140 3.42 2.14 5.00
CA GLU A 140 3.86 1.61 6.30
C GLU A 140 2.73 1.39 7.33
N HIS A 141 2.90 0.31 8.10
CA HIS A 141 2.16 -0.11 9.29
C HIS A 141 0.66 -0.34 9.18
N TYR A 142 0.09 -0.49 7.99
CA TYR A 142 -1.32 -0.86 7.78
C TYR A 142 -1.64 -2.26 8.31
N GLN A 143 -2.92 -2.48 8.65
CA GLN A 143 -3.39 -3.68 9.34
C GLN A 143 -3.68 -4.86 8.41
N LYS A 144 -3.70 -4.63 7.10
CA LYS A 144 -3.78 -5.67 6.06
C LYS A 144 -2.69 -5.43 5.01
N GLU A 145 -2.95 -5.74 3.74
CA GLU A 145 -2.03 -5.46 2.65
C GLU A 145 -1.74 -3.96 2.58
N GLN A 146 -0.46 -3.60 2.62
CA GLN A 146 -0.07 -2.19 2.57
C GLN A 146 -0.38 -1.62 1.18
N VAL A 147 -0.05 -2.41 0.15
CA VAL A 147 -0.43 -2.18 -1.25
C VAL A 147 -1.18 -3.38 -1.80
N LEU A 148 -2.38 -3.14 -2.34
CA LEU A 148 -3.13 -4.10 -3.16
C LEU A 148 -3.24 -3.59 -4.60
N TRP A 149 -2.66 -4.34 -5.53
CA TRP A 149 -2.61 -4.00 -6.95
C TRP A 149 -3.48 -4.95 -7.79
N ASN A 150 -4.63 -4.44 -8.23
CA ASN A 150 -5.61 -5.19 -9.02
C ASN A 150 -5.51 -4.94 -10.52
N GLY A 151 -5.07 -3.74 -10.92
CA GLY A 151 -4.98 -3.33 -12.33
C GLY A 151 -3.85 -4.01 -13.12
N ASN A 152 -4.01 -4.07 -14.44
CA ASN A 152 -3.04 -4.64 -15.36
C ASN A 152 -1.98 -3.61 -15.77
N GLY A 153 -0.80 -4.10 -16.18
CA GLY A 153 0.25 -3.24 -16.76
C GLY A 153 0.87 -2.26 -15.78
N GLY A 154 0.68 -2.48 -14.48
CA GLY A 154 1.23 -1.60 -13.45
C GLY A 154 2.75 -1.67 -13.38
N GLU A 155 3.38 -0.57 -12.99
CA GLU A 155 4.82 -0.52 -12.78
C GLU A 155 5.15 0.21 -11.47
N THR A 156 6.02 -0.36 -10.65
CA THR A 156 6.53 0.28 -9.44
C THR A 156 8.05 0.30 -9.46
N ILE A 157 8.63 1.49 -9.42
CA ILE A 157 10.07 1.71 -9.33
C ILE A 157 10.36 2.30 -7.95
N PHE A 158 11.09 1.54 -7.15
CA PHE A 158 11.32 1.76 -5.73
C PHE A 158 10.06 1.59 -4.87
N TYR A 159 10.14 0.65 -3.92
CA TYR A 159 9.14 0.47 -2.86
C TYR A 159 9.81 0.25 -1.50
N GLN A 160 9.28 0.92 -0.49
CA GLN A 160 9.67 0.76 0.90
C GLN A 160 8.41 0.50 1.74
N SER A 161 8.51 -0.45 2.68
CA SER A 161 7.45 -0.64 3.67
C SER A 161 7.93 -1.27 4.95
N GLU A 162 7.32 -0.88 6.06
CA GLU A 162 7.44 -1.56 7.34
C GLU A 162 6.12 -2.17 7.76
N LEU A 163 6.10 -3.48 8.05
CA LEU A 163 4.92 -4.19 8.57
C LEU A 163 4.45 -3.55 9.90
N PRO A 164 3.16 -3.69 10.30
CA PRO A 164 2.67 -3.08 11.52
C PRO A 164 3.41 -3.63 12.73
N TYR A 165 3.84 -2.76 13.65
CA TYR A 165 4.59 -3.18 14.83
C TYR A 165 3.68 -3.79 15.91
N ASP A 166 2.41 -3.39 15.90
CA ASP A 166 1.44 -3.56 16.96
C ASP A 166 0.35 -4.64 16.79
N PRO A 167 0.46 -5.68 15.91
CA PRO A 167 -0.45 -6.81 15.96
C PRO A 167 -0.52 -7.43 17.37
N PRO A 168 -1.72 -7.56 17.97
CA PRO A 168 -1.86 -8.03 19.36
C PRO A 168 -1.87 -9.55 19.50
N SER A 169 -1.89 -10.28 18.39
CA SER A 169 -1.79 -11.74 18.29
C SER A 169 -1.63 -12.13 16.83
N GLN A 170 -1.19 -13.36 16.54
CA GLN A 170 -1.20 -13.86 15.17
C GLN A 170 -2.61 -13.83 14.58
N GLY A 171 -3.63 -14.29 15.32
CA GLY A 171 -5.00 -14.37 14.80
C GLY A 171 -5.65 -13.02 14.50
N ALA A 172 -5.14 -11.92 15.06
CA ALA A 172 -5.58 -10.57 14.70
C ALA A 172 -4.97 -10.10 13.37
N TRP A 173 -3.92 -10.77 12.89
CA TRP A 173 -3.17 -10.44 11.69
C TRP A 173 -2.87 -11.74 10.91
N THR A 174 -3.94 -12.28 10.32
CA THR A 174 -3.97 -13.53 9.53
C THR A 174 -4.85 -13.28 8.32
N ASP A 175 -4.32 -13.47 7.11
CA ASP A 175 -5.10 -13.48 5.88
C ASP A 175 -5.61 -14.90 5.54
N GLY A 176 -6.84 -15.19 5.95
CA GLY A 176 -7.47 -16.48 5.70
C GLY A 176 -6.74 -17.64 6.37
N LYS A 177 -5.86 -18.32 5.61
CA LYS A 177 -5.00 -19.42 6.12
C LYS A 177 -3.52 -19.03 6.21
N ALA A 178 -3.12 -17.89 5.65
CA ALA A 178 -1.76 -17.39 5.70
C ALA A 178 -1.54 -16.62 7.01
N ASN A 179 -0.36 -16.77 7.59
CA ASN A 179 0.06 -15.91 8.69
C ASN A 179 0.45 -14.55 8.14
N GLY A 180 -0.13 -13.48 8.69
CA GLY A 180 0.11 -12.12 8.25
C GLY A 180 -0.61 -11.73 6.96
N TYR A 181 -0.33 -10.51 6.51
CA TYR A 181 -0.81 -9.92 5.26
C TYR A 181 0.41 -9.43 4.48
N PRO A 182 0.64 -9.93 3.25
CA PRO A 182 1.78 -9.48 2.47
C PRO A 182 1.77 -7.97 2.29
N SER A 183 2.95 -7.36 2.39
CA SER A 183 3.06 -5.92 2.26
C SER A 183 2.64 -5.43 0.88
N TYR A 184 2.96 -6.18 -0.16
CA TYR A 184 2.62 -5.84 -1.54
C TYR A 184 1.98 -7.04 -2.24
N VAL A 185 0.75 -6.89 -2.70
CA VAL A 185 -0.02 -7.94 -3.38
C VAL A 185 -0.34 -7.49 -4.79
N VAL A 186 0.07 -8.28 -5.79
CA VAL A 186 -0.52 -8.22 -7.13
C VAL A 186 -1.62 -9.28 -7.19
N SER A 187 -2.83 -8.85 -7.53
CA SER A 187 -4.00 -9.73 -7.58
C SER A 187 -3.89 -10.77 -8.69
N ASN A 188 -4.48 -11.95 -8.46
CA ASN A 188 -4.62 -13.04 -9.44
C ASN A 188 -5.39 -12.65 -10.72
N SER A 189 -6.13 -11.55 -10.71
CA SER A 189 -6.77 -11.01 -11.92
C SER A 189 -5.83 -10.22 -12.81
N ALA A 190 -4.68 -9.75 -12.30
CA ALA A 190 -3.74 -8.98 -13.06
C ALA A 190 -2.91 -9.88 -13.99
N SER A 191 -2.75 -9.43 -15.23
CA SER A 191 -2.02 -10.15 -16.29
C SER A 191 -0.63 -9.57 -16.58
N GLY A 192 -0.32 -8.40 -16.02
CA GLY A 192 1.00 -7.80 -16.13
C GLY A 192 1.31 -6.82 -15.01
N HIS A 193 2.56 -6.82 -14.55
CA HIS A 193 3.06 -5.96 -13.48
C HIS A 193 4.59 -5.99 -13.43
N GLN A 194 5.24 -4.84 -13.36
CA GLN A 194 6.69 -4.72 -13.26
C GLN A 194 7.08 -4.07 -11.93
N ALA A 195 8.06 -4.62 -11.23
CA ALA A 195 8.54 -4.08 -9.97
C ALA A 195 10.06 -4.07 -9.90
N TYR A 196 10.63 -3.01 -9.34
CA TYR A 196 12.09 -2.83 -9.22
C TYR A 196 12.47 -2.21 -7.89
N GLY A 197 13.37 -2.87 -7.14
CA GLY A 197 14.00 -2.30 -5.94
C GLY A 197 13.05 -2.16 -4.76
N PHE A 198 12.68 -3.28 -4.15
CA PHE A 198 11.72 -3.34 -3.05
C PHE A 198 12.41 -3.71 -1.73
N GLY A 199 12.16 -2.94 -0.67
CA GLY A 199 12.62 -3.23 0.69
C GLY A 199 11.44 -3.32 1.66
N ILE A 200 11.26 -4.50 2.27
CA ILE A 200 10.13 -4.78 3.17
C ILE A 200 10.66 -5.20 4.54
N TYR A 201 10.30 -4.45 5.58
CA TYR A 201 10.89 -4.56 6.92
C TYR A 201 9.88 -5.09 7.94
N SER A 202 10.40 -5.77 8.97
CA SER A 202 9.63 -6.17 10.16
C SER A 202 10.28 -5.67 11.45
N PHE A 203 9.43 -5.15 12.35
CA PHE A 203 9.77 -4.78 13.72
C PHE A 203 8.56 -5.00 14.66
N PHE A 204 8.13 -6.25 14.85
CA PHE A 204 7.03 -6.53 15.78
C PHE A 204 7.50 -6.32 17.22
N ASN A 205 7.03 -5.24 17.86
CA ASN A 205 7.58 -4.78 19.14
C ASN A 205 6.67 -5.11 20.34
N GLN A 206 5.58 -5.84 20.12
CA GLN A 206 4.67 -6.27 21.19
C GLN A 206 5.17 -7.50 21.98
N GLY A 207 6.35 -8.04 21.64
CA GLY A 207 6.90 -9.24 22.29
C GLY A 207 6.15 -10.52 21.93
N ILE A 208 5.37 -10.50 20.84
CA ILE A 208 4.60 -11.62 20.32
C ILE A 208 5.34 -12.21 19.12
N ASN A 209 5.45 -13.54 19.06
CA ASN A 209 6.04 -14.22 17.92
C ASN A 209 5.08 -14.23 16.72
N ILE A 210 4.98 -13.08 16.05
CA ILE A 210 4.21 -12.89 14.82
C ILE A 210 4.99 -13.46 13.63
N ILE A 211 4.30 -14.24 12.82
CA ILE A 211 4.81 -14.79 11.56
C ILE A 211 4.11 -14.06 10.42
N GLU A 212 4.91 -13.57 9.48
CA GLU A 212 4.48 -13.22 8.12
C GLU A 212 4.94 -14.36 7.19
N ASP A 213 4.02 -14.97 6.46
CA ASP A 213 4.38 -16.05 5.55
C ASP A 213 5.13 -15.50 4.32
N ASN A 214 4.68 -14.37 3.75
CA ASN A 214 5.26 -13.78 2.54
C ASN A 214 5.24 -12.26 2.59
N ALA A 215 6.38 -11.59 2.43
CA ALA A 215 6.39 -10.13 2.30
C ALA A 215 5.69 -9.61 1.04
N MET A 216 5.72 -10.38 -0.06
CA MET A 216 5.09 -10.03 -1.33
C MET A 216 4.38 -11.25 -1.93
N THR A 217 3.25 -11.04 -2.57
CA THR A 217 2.60 -12.09 -3.37
C THR A 217 2.20 -11.57 -4.75
N VAL A 218 2.44 -12.39 -5.76
CA VAL A 218 2.07 -12.08 -7.15
C VAL A 218 1.60 -13.33 -7.90
N PRO A 219 0.84 -13.22 -8.98
CA PRO A 219 0.53 -14.35 -9.85
C PRO A 219 1.75 -14.74 -10.67
N THR A 220 1.99 -16.04 -10.85
CA THR A 220 3.03 -16.53 -11.76
C THR A 220 2.51 -16.52 -13.20
N THR A 221 2.54 -15.36 -13.85
CA THR A 221 2.16 -15.19 -15.27
C THR A 221 3.28 -14.52 -16.06
N LYS A 222 3.30 -14.70 -17.40
CA LYS A 222 4.40 -14.20 -18.25
C LYS A 222 4.55 -12.67 -18.27
N GLY A 223 3.49 -11.93 -17.95
CA GLY A 223 3.51 -10.46 -17.97
C GLY A 223 3.98 -9.84 -16.65
N ILE A 224 4.32 -10.65 -15.65
CA ILE A 224 4.69 -10.19 -14.32
C ILE A 224 6.15 -10.52 -14.06
N GLN A 225 6.95 -9.48 -13.78
CA GLN A 225 8.36 -9.64 -13.43
C GLN A 225 8.75 -8.66 -12.31
N ILE A 226 9.36 -9.21 -11.28
CA ILE A 226 9.81 -8.52 -10.08
C ILE A 226 11.34 -8.62 -10.05
N ASN A 227 11.99 -7.49 -9.85
CA ASN A 227 13.45 -7.38 -9.81
C ASN A 227 13.85 -6.73 -8.49
N ASP A 228 14.84 -7.32 -7.82
CA ASP A 228 15.46 -6.81 -6.60
C ASP A 228 14.46 -6.53 -5.46
N VAL A 229 13.76 -7.57 -4.99
CA VAL A 229 12.95 -7.51 -3.77
C VAL A 229 13.71 -8.13 -2.60
N GLY A 230 13.62 -7.53 -1.42
CA GLY A 230 14.22 -8.12 -0.24
C GLY A 230 13.53 -7.76 1.06
N THR A 231 13.71 -8.64 2.03
CA THR A 231 13.17 -8.49 3.38
C THR A 231 14.27 -8.29 4.42
N VAL A 232 13.96 -7.51 5.44
CA VAL A 232 14.86 -7.26 6.58
C VAL A 232 14.09 -7.39 7.87
N PHE A 233 14.66 -8.13 8.81
CA PHE A 233 14.23 -8.10 10.21
C PHE A 233 15.03 -7.00 10.91
N LEU A 234 14.36 -5.95 11.37
CA LEU A 234 15.04 -4.83 12.03
C LEU A 234 15.43 -5.22 13.45
N ASN A 235 14.42 -5.58 14.26
CA ASN A 235 14.55 -5.97 15.66
C ASN A 235 13.20 -6.54 16.16
N GLY A 236 13.03 -6.70 17.48
CA GLY A 236 11.76 -7.09 18.08
C GLY A 236 11.59 -8.61 18.12
N SER A 237 10.38 -9.08 17.83
CA SER A 237 10.02 -10.49 17.77
C SER A 237 9.46 -10.87 16.40
N GLY A 238 9.21 -12.16 16.18
CA GLY A 238 8.60 -12.63 14.94
C GLY A 238 9.58 -12.77 13.78
N GLN A 239 9.02 -12.92 12.58
CA GLN A 239 9.78 -13.15 11.35
C GLN A 239 8.95 -12.93 10.09
N ILE A 240 9.64 -12.73 8.97
CA ILE A 240 9.10 -12.89 7.63
C ILE A 240 9.68 -14.17 7.05
N THR A 241 8.84 -15.17 6.77
CA THR A 241 9.30 -16.52 6.39
C THR A 241 9.85 -16.56 4.98
N HIS A 242 9.20 -15.85 4.05
CA HIS A 242 9.59 -15.75 2.64
C HIS A 242 9.51 -14.32 2.12
N VAL A 243 10.38 -14.00 1.17
CA VAL A 243 10.41 -12.71 0.48
C VAL A 243 9.21 -12.58 -0.46
N ILE A 244 8.98 -13.60 -1.31
CA ILE A 244 7.92 -13.58 -2.31
C ILE A 244 7.44 -14.99 -2.64
N ASN A 245 6.14 -15.27 -2.57
CA ASN A 245 5.51 -16.54 -2.99
C ASN A 245 6.27 -17.83 -2.57
N GLY A 246 6.73 -17.93 -1.33
CA GLY A 246 7.48 -19.06 -0.81
C GLY A 246 8.97 -19.08 -1.16
N GLN A 247 9.48 -18.06 -1.85
CA GLN A 247 10.88 -17.89 -2.22
C GLN A 247 11.59 -16.87 -1.33
N GLY A 248 12.91 -16.99 -1.27
CA GLY A 248 13.76 -16.18 -0.40
C GLY A 248 13.88 -16.74 1.01
N THR A 249 14.97 -16.38 1.69
CA THR A 249 15.29 -16.83 3.03
C THR A 249 14.51 -16.05 4.09
N THR A 250 14.27 -16.71 5.22
CA THR A 250 13.58 -16.09 6.36
C THR A 250 14.38 -14.92 6.93
N ALA A 251 13.71 -13.78 7.12
CA ALA A 251 14.19 -12.66 7.90
C ALA A 251 13.74 -12.81 9.35
N SER A 252 14.68 -12.96 10.28
CA SER A 252 14.41 -13.14 11.71
C SER A 252 15.56 -12.62 12.57
N ILE A 253 15.46 -12.80 13.88
CA ILE A 253 16.55 -12.46 14.82
C ILE A 253 17.89 -13.12 14.49
N ALA A 254 17.90 -14.28 13.83
CA ALA A 254 19.12 -14.99 13.46
C ALA A 254 20.00 -14.22 12.43
N ASN A 255 19.40 -13.31 11.67
CA ASN A 255 20.05 -12.51 10.64
C ASN A 255 19.60 -11.04 10.67
N GLY A 256 19.32 -10.51 11.87
CA GLY A 256 18.82 -9.14 12.05
C GLY A 256 19.70 -8.07 11.37
N GLY A 257 19.06 -7.08 10.77
CA GLY A 257 19.68 -6.00 9.99
C GLY A 257 20.27 -6.43 8.64
N SER A 258 20.24 -7.72 8.30
CA SER A 258 20.72 -8.22 7.01
C SER A 258 19.59 -8.31 5.98
N LEU A 259 19.91 -7.98 4.73
CA LEU A 259 19.00 -8.13 3.60
C LEU A 259 18.86 -9.60 3.20
N ASN A 260 17.63 -10.06 3.02
CA ASN A 260 17.29 -11.35 2.42
C ASN A 260 16.72 -11.09 1.03
N PRO A 261 17.50 -11.24 -0.06
CA PRO A 261 17.07 -10.82 -1.38
C PRO A 261 16.47 -11.97 -2.22
N VAL A 262 15.60 -11.58 -3.15
CA VAL A 262 15.26 -12.31 -4.38
C VAL A 262 15.50 -11.34 -5.54
N VAL A 263 16.52 -11.63 -6.35
CA VAL A 263 17.02 -10.72 -7.40
C VAL A 263 16.05 -10.65 -8.59
N ILE A 264 15.43 -11.77 -8.97
CA ILE A 264 14.45 -11.85 -10.07
C ILE A 264 13.35 -12.84 -9.65
N TYR A 265 12.09 -12.52 -9.97
CA TYR A 265 10.94 -13.41 -9.80
C TYR A 265 9.83 -13.12 -10.84
N PRO A 266 9.11 -14.13 -11.37
CA PRO A 266 9.44 -15.55 -11.28
C PRO A 266 10.69 -15.91 -12.09
#